data_AF-A0A7C6WR01-F1
#
_entry.id   AF-A0A7C6WR01-F1
#
_cell.length_a   1.000
_cell.length_b   1.000
_cell.length_c   1.000
_cell.angle_alpha   90.00
_cell.angle_beta   90.00
_cell.angle_gamma   90.00
#
_symmetry.space_group_name_H-M   'P 1'
#
loop_
_entity.id
_entity.type
_entity.pdbx_description
1 polymer ?
#
loop_
_entity_poly.entity_id
_entity_poly.type
_entity_poly.pdbx_seq_one_letter_code
_entity_poly.pdbx_strand_id
1 'polypeptide(L)'
;MHNRIQRAIDSNLSGLYVTPGSRARILSSIQGGQPMKKKLSLALVTALSALLVTAALAAVILGGKDIVDQKISPMAQNSASQRFTKEEVEDILAFAQKHGIQLDDNAVRRIRDQGSYFKEELALLFAKEQLGFYPGTWDVADQYWYAQFWQQLHPDLLVESTVPQEGELTQDEIEQRAAQYIKGQHGGPDVLDKARYRISRSFTEVKQTPWYTQRQW
;
A
#
# COMPACT_ATOMS: atom_id res chain seq x y z
N MET A 1 18.37 -22.96 -42.56
CA MET A 1 18.74 -22.37 -41.26
C MET A 1 20.16 -22.74 -40.78
N HIS A 2 20.73 -23.91 -41.11
CA HIS A 2 22.10 -24.32 -40.70
C HIS A 2 23.22 -23.32 -41.09
N ASN A 3 23.10 -22.66 -42.24
CA ASN A 3 24.13 -21.74 -42.75
C ASN A 3 24.24 -20.37 -42.06
N ARG A 4 23.31 -20.01 -41.16
CA ARG A 4 23.39 -18.73 -40.42
C ARG A 4 24.17 -18.84 -39.11
N ILE A 5 24.00 -19.95 -38.39
CA ILE A 5 24.69 -20.21 -37.13
C ILE A 5 26.18 -20.46 -37.39
N GLN A 6 26.49 -21.24 -38.42
CA GLN A 6 27.87 -21.53 -38.83
C GLN A 6 28.63 -20.24 -39.17
N ARG A 7 27.98 -19.33 -39.90
CA ARG A 7 28.54 -18.03 -40.29
C ARG A 7 28.74 -17.07 -39.11
N ALA A 8 27.86 -17.11 -38.10
CA ALA A 8 27.97 -16.29 -36.89
C ALA A 8 29.05 -16.78 -35.92
N ILE A 9 29.32 -18.09 -35.90
CA ILE A 9 30.41 -18.70 -35.12
C ILE A 9 31.76 -18.40 -35.79
N ASP A 10 31.85 -18.57 -37.11
CA ASP A 10 33.08 -18.31 -37.87
C ASP A 10 33.47 -16.81 -37.86
N SER A 11 32.49 -15.89 -37.83
CA SER A 11 32.74 -14.45 -37.80
C SER A 11 33.17 -13.90 -36.44
N ASN A 12 32.80 -14.55 -35.33
CA ASN A 12 33.12 -14.10 -33.96
C ASN A 12 34.29 -14.86 -33.32
N LEU A 13 34.83 -15.88 -33.98
CA LEU A 13 35.94 -16.70 -33.49
C LEU A 13 37.11 -16.74 -34.49
N SER A 14 37.19 -15.78 -35.41
CA SER A 14 38.22 -15.68 -36.46
C SER A 14 39.67 -15.54 -35.96
N GLY A 15 39.88 -15.49 -34.64
CA GLY A 15 41.20 -15.54 -33.99
C GLY A 15 41.47 -16.79 -33.12
N LEU A 16 40.53 -17.75 -33.04
CA LEU A 16 40.68 -18.96 -32.22
C LEU A 16 40.46 -20.21 -33.09
N TYR A 17 41.55 -20.92 -33.39
CA TYR A 17 41.50 -22.21 -34.08
C TYR A 17 40.82 -23.27 -33.18
N VAL A 18 39.53 -23.50 -33.40
CA VAL A 18 38.81 -24.59 -32.73
C VAL A 18 39.05 -25.88 -33.52
N THR A 19 39.76 -26.83 -32.91
CA THR A 19 40.03 -28.13 -33.55
C THR A 19 38.73 -28.92 -33.79
N PRO A 20 38.67 -29.78 -34.83
CA PRO A 20 37.47 -30.54 -35.18
C PRO A 20 36.89 -31.35 -34.01
N GLY A 21 37.74 -31.86 -33.12
CA GLY A 21 37.33 -32.61 -31.92
C GLY A 21 36.61 -31.75 -30.87
N SER A 22 37.03 -30.51 -30.67
CA SER A 22 36.37 -29.58 -29.74
C SER A 22 35.01 -29.12 -30.26
N ARG A 23 34.90 -28.97 -31.59
CA ARG A 23 33.63 -28.63 -32.27
C ARG A 23 32.58 -29.75 -32.10
N ALA A 24 32.99 -31.02 -32.24
CA ALA A 24 32.10 -32.16 -32.02
C ALA A 24 31.60 -32.25 -30.57
N ARG A 25 32.46 -31.93 -29.60
CA ARG A 25 32.12 -31.97 -28.18
C ARG A 25 31.09 -30.89 -27.80
N ILE A 26 31.27 -29.65 -28.29
CA ILE A 26 30.33 -28.55 -28.04
C ILE A 26 28.97 -28.80 -28.72
N LEU A 27 28.97 -29.36 -29.93
CA LEU A 27 27.71 -29.71 -30.61
C LEU A 27 26.98 -30.86 -29.88
N SER A 28 27.70 -31.83 -29.33
CA SER A 28 27.11 -32.93 -28.55
C SER A 28 26.48 -32.48 -27.21
N SER A 29 27.01 -31.44 -26.58
CA SER A 29 26.46 -30.89 -25.34
C SER A 29 25.25 -29.97 -25.60
N ILE A 30 25.18 -29.33 -26.76
CA ILE A 30 24.03 -28.49 -27.17
C ILE A 30 22.85 -29.35 -27.68
N GLN A 31 23.11 -30.52 -28.28
CA GLN A 31 22.08 -31.38 -28.86
C GLN A 31 21.48 -32.44 -27.90
N GLY A 32 21.64 -32.27 -26.58
CA GLY A 32 20.88 -33.05 -25.59
C GLY A 32 21.51 -34.37 -25.12
N GLY A 33 22.84 -34.43 -25.00
CA GLY A 33 23.53 -35.61 -24.47
C GLY A 33 23.68 -35.64 -22.95
N GLN A 34 23.01 -36.61 -22.32
CA GLN A 34 23.04 -37.07 -20.90
C GLN A 34 21.90 -36.54 -20.00
N PRO A 35 20.88 -37.37 -19.66
CA PRO A 35 19.91 -37.03 -18.64
C PRO A 35 20.60 -37.02 -17.27
N MET A 36 20.83 -35.83 -16.71
CA MET A 36 21.26 -35.73 -15.32
C MET A 36 20.15 -36.31 -14.44
N LYS A 37 20.40 -37.46 -13.81
CA LYS A 37 19.56 -37.96 -12.71
C LYS A 37 19.70 -36.96 -11.54
N LYS A 38 18.88 -35.92 -11.52
CA LYS A 38 18.80 -34.98 -10.40
C LYS A 38 18.23 -35.74 -9.20
N LYS A 39 19.12 -36.32 -8.38
CA LYS A 39 18.76 -36.79 -7.05
C LYS A 39 18.57 -35.55 -6.18
N LEU A 40 17.41 -34.89 -6.33
CA LEU A 40 16.92 -33.98 -5.29
C LEU A 40 16.85 -34.83 -4.02
N SER A 41 17.69 -34.51 -3.03
CA SER A 41 17.69 -35.28 -1.79
C SER A 41 16.31 -35.14 -1.16
N LEU A 42 15.78 -36.24 -0.62
CA LEU A 42 14.49 -36.23 0.06
C LEU A 42 14.46 -35.16 1.17
N ALA A 43 15.63 -34.87 1.78
CA ALA A 43 15.84 -33.80 2.76
C ALA A 43 15.70 -32.39 2.16
N LEU A 44 16.13 -32.15 0.92
CA LEU A 44 15.92 -30.88 0.24
C LEU A 44 14.46 -30.68 -0.17
N VAL A 45 13.79 -31.74 -0.62
CA VAL A 45 12.35 -31.70 -0.92
C VAL A 45 11.55 -31.50 0.37
N THR A 46 11.88 -32.20 1.46
CA THR A 46 11.20 -31.97 2.76
C THR A 46 11.52 -30.60 3.35
N ALA A 47 12.72 -30.06 3.18
CA ALA A 47 13.04 -28.69 3.59
C ALA A 47 12.28 -27.64 2.76
N LEU A 48 12.16 -27.85 1.44
CA LEU A 48 11.35 -27.00 0.56
C LEU A 48 9.85 -27.12 0.87
N SER A 49 9.35 -28.32 1.18
CA SER A 49 7.96 -28.55 1.59
C SER A 49 7.66 -27.95 2.97
N ALA A 50 8.62 -27.99 3.91
CA ALA A 50 8.49 -27.34 5.21
C ALA A 50 8.51 -25.80 5.11
N LEU A 51 9.23 -25.23 4.13
CA LEU A 51 9.19 -23.80 3.82
C LEU A 51 7.88 -23.34 3.17
N LEU A 52 7.09 -24.25 2.59
CA LEU A 52 5.82 -23.93 1.92
C LEU A 52 4.59 -23.98 2.84
N VAL A 53 4.74 -24.39 4.10
CA VAL A 53 3.63 -24.44 5.07
C VAL A 53 3.93 -23.57 6.28
N THR A 54 4.17 -22.29 6.02
CA THR A 54 3.79 -21.24 6.96
C THR A 54 2.88 -20.26 6.23
N ALA A 55 1.71 -20.74 5.82
CA ALA A 55 0.55 -19.86 5.77
C ALA A 55 0.21 -19.55 7.24
N ALA A 56 0.97 -18.63 7.84
CA ALA A 56 0.44 -17.90 8.97
C ALA A 56 -0.80 -17.20 8.42
N LEU A 57 -1.98 -17.79 8.69
CA LEU A 57 -3.19 -17.01 8.81
C LEU A 57 -2.92 -16.06 9.97
N ALA A 58 -2.17 -14.98 9.71
CA ALA A 58 -2.41 -13.76 10.42
C ALA A 58 -3.90 -13.56 10.18
N ALA A 59 -4.72 -13.74 11.22
CA ALA A 59 -6.03 -13.13 11.22
C ALA A 59 -5.70 -11.67 10.91
N VAL A 60 -5.98 -11.23 9.67
CA VAL A 60 -5.86 -9.84 9.32
C VAL A 60 -6.86 -9.20 10.26
N ILE A 61 -6.35 -8.58 11.33
CA ILE A 61 -7.17 -7.77 12.22
C ILE A 61 -7.55 -6.61 11.33
N LEU A 62 -8.74 -6.72 10.74
CA LEU A 62 -9.30 -5.63 9.95
C LEU A 62 -9.41 -4.43 10.89
N GLY A 63 -9.02 -3.27 10.40
CA GLY A 63 -9.21 -1.99 11.06
C GLY A 63 -10.37 -1.22 10.45
N GLY A 64 -10.66 -0.04 11.00
CA GLY A 64 -11.67 0.85 10.45
C GLY A 64 -11.43 1.24 8.98
N LYS A 65 -10.17 1.36 8.55
CA LYS A 65 -9.82 1.56 7.14
C LYS A 65 -10.30 0.42 6.26
N ASP A 66 -10.19 -0.83 6.73
CA ASP A 66 -10.68 -2.00 5.98
C ASP A 66 -12.20 -2.00 5.84
N ILE A 67 -12.93 -1.51 6.84
CA ILE A 67 -14.39 -1.32 6.72
C ILE A 67 -14.71 -0.30 5.63
N VAL A 68 -13.94 0.80 5.60
CA VAL A 68 -14.08 1.80 4.55
C VAL A 68 -13.82 1.17 3.18
N ASP A 69 -12.66 0.55 2.98
CA ASP A 69 -12.24 0.02 1.69
C ASP A 69 -13.07 -1.18 1.20
N GLN A 70 -13.43 -2.10 2.08
CA GLN A 70 -14.08 -3.35 1.70
C GLN A 70 -15.61 -3.27 1.66
N LYS A 71 -16.21 -2.31 2.38
CA LYS A 71 -17.67 -2.24 2.53
C LYS A 71 -18.25 -0.88 2.17
N ILE A 72 -17.73 0.20 2.75
CA ILE A 72 -18.30 1.55 2.56
C ILE A 72 -18.03 2.07 1.15
N SER A 73 -16.78 2.05 0.68
CA SER A 73 -16.41 2.57 -0.63
C SER A 73 -17.17 1.86 -1.77
N PRO A 74 -17.23 0.52 -1.83
CA PRO A 74 -18.01 -0.16 -2.87
C PRO A 74 -19.50 0.15 -2.79
N MET A 75 -20.09 0.16 -1.58
CA MET A 75 -21.50 0.44 -1.40
C MET A 75 -21.85 1.90 -1.74
N ALA A 76 -20.95 2.84 -1.45
CA ALA A 76 -21.13 4.24 -1.75
C ALA A 76 -21.23 4.51 -3.25
N GLN A 77 -20.66 3.66 -4.10
CA GLN A 77 -20.73 3.79 -5.57
C GLN A 77 -22.05 3.29 -6.16
N ASN A 78 -22.87 2.54 -5.39
CA ASN A 78 -24.13 1.98 -5.89
C ASN A 78 -25.23 3.04 -6.09
N SER A 79 -25.05 4.24 -5.55
CA SER A 79 -26.06 5.30 -5.58
C SER A 79 -25.43 6.68 -5.58
N ALA A 80 -26.00 7.62 -6.34
CA ALA A 80 -25.59 9.03 -6.34
C ALA A 80 -26.04 9.79 -5.07
N SER A 81 -26.85 9.19 -4.20
CA SER A 81 -27.23 9.79 -2.91
C SER A 81 -25.98 10.05 -2.06
N GLN A 82 -25.93 11.17 -1.33
CA GLN A 82 -24.88 11.43 -0.34
C GLN A 82 -25.05 10.62 0.95
N ARG A 83 -26.21 9.96 1.11
CA ARG A 83 -26.55 9.20 2.32
C ARG A 83 -26.73 7.72 2.01
N PHE A 84 -26.31 6.89 2.94
CA PHE A 84 -26.73 5.49 3.02
C PHE A 84 -28.15 5.38 3.59
N THR A 85 -28.90 4.40 3.11
CA THR A 85 -30.20 4.02 3.71
C THR A 85 -29.99 3.32 5.05
N LYS A 86 -31.08 3.09 5.78
CA LYS A 86 -31.04 2.36 7.05
C LYS A 86 -30.46 0.96 6.88
N GLU A 87 -30.90 0.27 5.83
CA GLU A 87 -30.54 -1.10 5.52
C GLU A 87 -29.05 -1.20 5.17
N GLU A 88 -28.55 -0.26 4.37
CA GLU A 88 -27.12 -0.14 4.04
C GLU A 88 -26.26 0.10 5.27
N VAL A 89 -26.70 1.02 6.15
CA VAL A 89 -26.02 1.30 7.42
C VAL A 89 -25.96 0.05 8.32
N GLU A 90 -27.07 -0.67 8.50
CA GLU A 90 -27.08 -1.89 9.32
C GLU A 90 -26.20 -3.00 8.70
N ASP A 91 -26.16 -3.12 7.37
CA ASP A 91 -25.27 -4.06 6.68
C ASP A 91 -23.78 -3.71 6.90
N ILE A 92 -23.42 -2.42 6.89
CA ILE A 92 -22.07 -1.95 7.22
C ILE A 92 -21.73 -2.25 8.69
N LEU A 93 -22.64 -1.94 9.63
CA LEU A 93 -22.43 -2.20 11.07
C LEU A 93 -22.31 -3.70 11.37
N ALA A 94 -23.15 -4.54 10.74
CA ALA A 94 -23.09 -5.99 10.88
C ALA A 94 -21.77 -6.56 10.32
N PHE A 95 -21.30 -6.04 9.19
CA PHE A 95 -20.00 -6.40 8.64
C PHE A 95 -18.86 -6.03 9.61
N ALA A 96 -18.85 -4.81 10.15
CA ALA A 96 -17.86 -4.40 11.13
C ALA A 96 -17.86 -5.29 12.38
N GLN A 97 -19.03 -5.55 12.95
CA GLN A 97 -19.19 -6.39 14.13
C GLN A 97 -18.69 -7.83 13.89
N LYS A 98 -18.98 -8.41 12.72
CA LYS A 98 -18.49 -9.75 12.32
C LYS A 98 -16.96 -9.84 12.33
N HIS A 99 -16.29 -8.72 12.04
CA HIS A 99 -14.85 -8.61 11.99
C HIS A 99 -14.23 -8.05 13.29
N GLY A 100 -15.01 -7.93 14.36
CA GLY A 100 -14.54 -7.48 15.67
C GLY A 100 -14.28 -5.98 15.77
N ILE A 101 -14.75 -5.20 14.79
CA ILE A 101 -14.63 -3.74 14.78
C ILE A 101 -15.95 -3.18 15.30
N GLN A 102 -15.89 -2.47 16.42
CA GLN A 102 -17.05 -1.86 17.06
C GLN A 102 -16.81 -0.37 17.21
N LEU A 103 -17.77 0.42 16.74
CA LEU A 103 -17.84 1.83 17.09
C LEU A 103 -18.38 1.97 18.51
N ASP A 104 -18.10 3.10 19.16
CA ASP A 104 -18.70 3.47 20.45
C ASP A 104 -20.24 3.34 20.42
N ASP A 105 -20.83 2.85 21.52
CA ASP A 105 -22.27 2.62 21.65
C ASP A 105 -23.09 3.91 21.39
N ASN A 106 -22.57 5.08 21.77
CA ASN A 106 -23.26 6.35 21.52
C ASN A 106 -23.27 6.70 20.02
N ALA A 107 -22.17 6.44 19.32
CA ALA A 107 -22.08 6.58 17.87
C ALA A 107 -23.05 5.63 17.18
N VAL A 108 -23.09 4.35 17.57
CA VAL A 108 -24.03 3.36 17.02
C VAL A 108 -25.47 3.80 17.25
N ARG A 109 -25.81 4.25 18.46
CA ARG A 109 -27.16 4.75 18.77
C ARG A 109 -27.53 5.95 17.90
N ARG A 110 -26.65 6.94 17.79
CA ARG A 110 -26.87 8.13 16.95
C ARG A 110 -27.10 7.76 15.48
N ILE A 111 -26.29 6.85 14.95
CA ILE A 111 -26.41 6.35 13.57
C ILE A 111 -27.80 5.70 13.36
N ARG A 112 -28.22 4.85 14.30
CA ARG A 112 -29.51 4.14 14.22
C ARG A 112 -30.72 5.07 14.37
N ASP A 113 -30.65 6.04 15.27
CA ASP A 113 -31.72 6.99 15.53
C ASP A 113 -32.01 7.89 14.31
N GLN A 114 -30.98 8.21 13.50
CA GLN A 114 -31.14 9.01 12.28
C GLN A 114 -31.77 8.22 11.12
N GLY A 115 -31.68 6.89 11.12
CA GLY A 115 -32.22 6.01 10.08
C GLY A 115 -31.57 6.12 8.69
N SER A 116 -30.76 7.14 8.43
CA SER A 116 -29.90 7.29 7.25
C SER A 116 -28.65 8.05 7.67
N TYR A 117 -27.51 7.85 7.01
CA TYR A 117 -26.26 8.47 7.44
C TYR A 117 -25.42 8.96 6.26
N PHE A 118 -24.72 10.09 6.41
CA PHE A 118 -23.85 10.60 5.35
C PHE A 118 -22.70 9.64 5.09
N LYS A 119 -22.40 9.40 3.81
CA LYS A 119 -21.35 8.47 3.38
C LYS A 119 -19.98 8.88 3.92
N GLU A 120 -19.65 10.17 3.84
CA GLU A 120 -18.39 10.67 4.39
C GLU A 120 -18.33 10.51 5.90
N GLU A 121 -19.41 10.85 6.60
CA GLU A 121 -19.43 10.79 8.07
C GLU A 121 -19.30 9.34 8.57
N LEU A 122 -19.93 8.37 7.91
CA LEU A 122 -19.80 6.97 8.30
C LEU A 122 -18.37 6.46 8.09
N ALA A 123 -17.78 6.78 6.94
CA ALA A 123 -16.39 6.43 6.66
C ALA A 123 -15.42 7.08 7.66
N LEU A 124 -15.65 8.36 7.98
CA LEU A 124 -14.86 9.10 8.94
C LEU A 124 -14.91 8.46 10.33
N LEU A 125 -16.08 7.97 10.76
CA LEU A 125 -16.22 7.33 12.06
C LEU A 125 -15.36 6.07 12.15
N PHE A 126 -15.39 5.21 11.14
CA PHE A 126 -14.52 4.03 11.10
C PHE A 126 -13.05 4.41 10.99
N ALA A 127 -12.69 5.38 10.15
CA ALA A 127 -11.32 5.86 10.05
C ALA A 127 -10.81 6.38 11.41
N LYS A 128 -11.62 7.15 12.14
CA LYS A 128 -11.27 7.69 13.47
C LYS A 128 -11.11 6.62 14.54
N GLU A 129 -11.86 5.52 14.46
CA GLU A 129 -11.72 4.40 15.39
C GLU A 129 -10.30 3.82 15.34
N GLN A 130 -9.72 3.73 14.14
CA GLN A 130 -8.36 3.21 13.96
C GLN A 130 -7.27 4.27 14.08
N LEU A 131 -7.48 5.44 13.47
CA LEU A 131 -6.44 6.45 13.25
C LEU A 131 -6.45 7.58 14.31
N GLY A 132 -7.45 7.56 15.19
CA GLY A 132 -7.67 8.60 16.19
C GLY A 132 -8.55 9.74 15.69
N PHE A 133 -9.00 10.57 16.64
CA PHE A 133 -10.10 11.51 16.43
C PHE A 133 -9.80 12.67 15.45
N TYR A 134 -8.54 13.09 15.31
CA TYR A 134 -8.17 14.29 14.56
C TYR A 134 -7.49 13.93 13.23
N PRO A 135 -8.14 14.16 12.07
CA PRO A 135 -7.57 13.80 10.77
C PRO A 135 -6.22 14.43 10.47
N GLY A 136 -6.00 15.68 10.89
CA GLY A 136 -4.70 16.36 10.70
C GLY A 136 -3.55 15.72 11.49
N THR A 137 -3.84 14.83 12.45
CA THR A 137 -2.82 14.09 13.21
C THR A 137 -2.56 12.70 12.66
N TRP A 138 -3.34 12.25 11.67
CA TRP A 138 -3.07 10.98 10.99
C TRP A 138 -1.78 11.07 10.20
N ASP A 139 -1.14 9.94 9.96
CA ASP A 139 0.02 9.90 9.08
C ASP A 139 -0.38 10.34 7.66
N VAL A 140 0.56 10.93 6.92
CA VAL A 140 0.23 11.57 5.64
C VAL A 140 -0.32 10.56 4.64
N ALA A 141 0.15 9.32 4.68
CA ALA A 141 -0.39 8.23 3.87
C ALA A 141 -1.87 7.94 4.18
N ASP A 142 -2.27 8.05 5.45
CA ASP A 142 -3.66 7.86 5.86
C ASP A 142 -4.54 9.07 5.50
N GLN A 143 -4.00 10.29 5.60
CA GLN A 143 -4.68 11.49 5.10
C GLN A 143 -4.92 11.40 3.59
N TYR A 144 -3.90 10.99 2.83
CA TYR A 144 -4.00 10.77 1.40
C TYR A 144 -5.04 9.69 1.07
N TRP A 145 -4.98 8.54 1.75
CA TRP A 145 -5.96 7.45 1.58
C TRP A 145 -7.40 7.94 1.79
N TYR A 146 -7.66 8.68 2.87
CA TYR A 146 -9.01 9.18 3.14
C TYR A 146 -9.44 10.25 2.13
N ALA A 147 -8.49 11.09 1.66
CA ALA A 147 -8.77 12.08 0.63
C ALA A 147 -9.10 11.42 -0.73
N GLN A 148 -8.49 10.28 -1.05
CA GLN A 148 -8.86 9.48 -2.23
C GLN A 148 -10.28 8.93 -2.12
N PHE A 149 -10.71 8.47 -0.92
CA PHE A 149 -12.11 8.12 -0.68
C PHE A 149 -13.05 9.33 -0.88
N TRP A 150 -12.69 10.53 -0.41
CA TRP A 150 -13.47 11.75 -0.66
C TRP A 150 -13.58 12.08 -2.16
N GLN A 151 -12.48 11.97 -2.91
CA GLN A 151 -12.47 12.22 -4.35
C GLN A 151 -13.34 11.21 -5.11
N GLN A 152 -13.43 9.97 -4.63
CA GLN A 152 -14.33 8.96 -5.20
C GLN A 152 -15.81 9.32 -5.02
N LEU A 153 -16.16 10.02 -3.95
CA LEU A 153 -17.52 10.50 -3.70
C LEU A 153 -17.81 11.82 -4.41
N HIS A 154 -16.79 12.68 -4.52
CA HIS A 154 -16.85 14.02 -5.09
C HIS A 154 -15.75 14.21 -6.12
N PRO A 155 -15.96 13.79 -7.38
CA PRO A 155 -14.93 13.88 -8.42
C PRO A 155 -14.43 15.30 -8.69
N ASP A 156 -15.28 16.30 -8.43
CA ASP A 156 -14.97 17.72 -8.61
C ASP A 156 -14.23 18.34 -7.41
N LEU A 157 -14.04 17.58 -6.33
CA LEU A 157 -13.30 18.04 -5.16
C LEU A 157 -11.82 18.13 -5.50
N LEU A 158 -11.26 19.32 -5.28
CA LEU A 158 -9.82 19.52 -5.32
C LEU A 158 -9.19 18.89 -4.08
N VAL A 159 -8.45 17.80 -4.29
CA VAL A 159 -7.68 17.12 -3.25
C VAL A 159 -6.21 17.48 -3.39
N GLU A 160 -5.69 18.17 -2.38
CA GLU A 160 -4.28 18.57 -2.33
C GLU A 160 -3.42 17.57 -1.55
N SER A 161 -4.02 16.76 -0.66
CA SER A 161 -3.29 15.73 0.08
C SER A 161 -2.59 14.77 -0.88
N THR A 162 -1.32 14.49 -0.63
CA THR A 162 -0.50 13.56 -1.41
C THR A 162 0.50 12.86 -0.49
N VAL A 163 1.29 11.93 -1.03
CA VAL A 163 2.40 11.30 -0.31
C VAL A 163 3.74 11.74 -0.90
N PRO A 164 4.81 11.84 -0.08
CA PRO A 164 6.16 12.06 -0.56
C PRO A 164 6.60 11.02 -1.59
N GLN A 165 7.31 11.46 -2.61
CA GLN A 165 7.91 10.65 -3.68
C GLN A 165 9.42 10.51 -3.47
N GLU A 166 10.06 9.70 -4.32
CA GLU A 166 11.52 9.55 -4.31
C GLU A 166 12.22 10.90 -4.46
N GLY A 167 13.17 11.19 -3.56
CA GLY A 167 13.89 12.46 -3.50
C GLY A 167 13.22 13.54 -2.67
N GLU A 168 12.00 13.34 -2.19
CA GLU A 168 11.33 14.20 -1.22
C GLU A 168 11.55 13.71 0.21
N LEU A 169 11.45 14.60 1.19
CA LEU A 169 11.59 14.22 2.60
C LEU A 169 10.41 13.34 3.02
N THR A 170 10.70 12.25 3.70
CA THR A 170 9.69 11.40 4.34
C THR A 170 9.08 12.07 5.58
N GLN A 171 7.96 11.52 6.07
CA GLN A 171 7.32 11.99 7.29
C GLN A 171 8.27 11.94 8.49
N ASP A 172 8.99 10.84 8.66
CA ASP A 172 9.94 10.69 9.76
C ASP A 172 11.07 11.72 9.65
N GLU A 173 11.60 11.95 8.44
CA GLU A 173 12.68 12.92 8.24
C GLU A 173 12.24 14.36 8.53
N ILE A 174 11.06 14.78 8.07
CA ILE A 174 10.58 16.14 8.33
C ILE A 174 10.23 16.34 9.81
N GLU A 175 9.64 15.34 10.47
CA GLU A 175 9.31 15.40 11.89
C GLU A 175 10.58 15.53 12.73
N GLN A 176 11.62 14.75 12.41
CA GLN A 176 12.91 14.84 13.09
C GLN A 176 13.58 16.19 12.85
N ARG A 177 13.55 16.72 11.61
CA ARG A 177 14.11 18.05 11.30
C ARG A 177 13.37 19.16 12.05
N ALA A 178 12.04 19.11 12.07
CA ALA A 178 11.22 20.07 12.80
C ALA A 178 11.48 20.00 14.31
N ALA A 179 11.56 18.78 14.88
CA ALA A 179 11.85 18.58 16.29
C ALA A 179 13.24 19.10 16.68
N GLN A 180 14.26 18.82 15.85
CA GLN A 180 15.61 19.35 16.06
C GLN A 180 15.65 20.88 15.99
N TYR A 181 14.95 21.48 15.03
CA TYR A 181 14.84 22.93 14.91
C TYR A 181 14.18 23.54 16.16
N ILE A 182 13.03 23.02 16.57
CA ILE A 182 12.30 23.51 17.74
C ILE A 182 13.15 23.37 19.02
N LYS A 183 13.78 22.21 19.23
CA LYS A 183 14.67 21.98 20.36
C LYS A 183 15.87 22.94 20.36
N GLY A 184 16.43 23.22 19.19
CA GLY A 184 17.55 24.15 19.05
C GLY A 184 17.18 25.61 19.35
N GLN A 185 15.97 26.04 18.96
CA GLN A 185 15.50 27.42 19.15
C GLN A 185 14.90 27.69 20.53
N HIS A 186 14.21 26.70 21.10
CA HIS A 186 13.37 26.90 22.28
C HIS A 186 13.72 25.98 23.46
N GLY A 187 14.59 24.98 23.26
CA GLY A 187 14.81 23.93 24.25
C GLY A 187 13.54 23.12 24.52
N GLY A 188 13.44 22.53 25.71
CA GLY A 188 12.21 21.88 26.19
C GLY A 188 12.12 20.36 25.95
N PRO A 189 10.94 19.77 26.22
CA PRO A 189 10.71 18.34 26.10
C PRO A 189 10.69 17.89 24.63
N ASP A 190 10.76 16.57 24.42
CA ASP A 190 10.62 15.99 23.09
C ASP A 190 9.23 16.28 22.51
N VAL A 191 9.18 17.11 21.46
CA VAL A 191 7.94 17.46 20.77
C VAL A 191 7.36 16.30 19.95
N LEU A 192 8.13 15.23 19.76
CA LEU A 192 7.67 13.99 19.14
C LEU A 192 7.06 13.00 20.15
N ASP A 193 6.99 13.35 21.44
CA ASP A 193 6.29 12.56 22.46
C ASP A 193 4.78 12.54 22.19
N LYS A 194 4.33 11.50 21.49
CA LYS A 194 2.92 11.27 21.14
C LYS A 194 2.01 11.03 22.35
N ALA A 195 2.55 10.76 23.54
CA ALA A 195 1.76 10.68 24.77
C ALA A 195 1.42 12.08 25.33
N ARG A 196 2.20 13.10 24.96
CA ARG A 196 2.01 14.49 25.40
C ARG A 196 1.40 15.37 24.33
N TYR A 197 1.79 15.15 23.08
CA TYR A 197 1.48 16.04 21.98
C TYR A 197 0.76 15.31 20.86
N ARG A 198 -0.20 16.03 20.26
CA ARG A 198 -0.74 15.68 18.96
C ARG A 198 0.02 16.46 17.91
N ILE A 199 0.61 15.76 16.97
CA ILE A 199 1.38 16.37 15.88
C ILE A 199 0.44 16.51 14.70
N SER A 200 0.13 17.75 14.32
CA SER A 200 -0.50 18.01 13.04
C SER A 200 0.55 17.93 11.95
N ARG A 201 0.21 17.28 10.85
CA ARG A 201 1.11 17.05 9.71
C ARG A 201 0.32 17.16 8.42
N SER A 202 0.97 17.63 7.37
CA SER A 202 0.39 17.75 6.05
C SER A 202 1.49 17.61 5.01
N PHE A 203 1.18 16.98 3.90
CA PHE A 203 1.99 17.07 2.71
C PHE A 203 1.05 17.27 1.53
N THR A 204 1.23 18.38 0.82
CA THR A 204 0.28 18.80 -0.21
C THR A 204 0.94 18.95 -1.56
N GLU A 205 0.18 18.66 -2.60
CA GLU A 205 0.49 18.98 -3.99
C GLU A 205 -0.54 19.99 -4.50
N VAL A 206 -0.06 21.18 -4.88
CA VAL A 206 -0.90 22.27 -5.37
C VAL A 206 -0.39 22.73 -6.73
N LYS A 207 -1.25 22.66 -7.74
CA LYS A 207 -0.97 23.17 -9.08
C LYS A 207 -1.09 24.70 -9.07
N GLN A 208 0.05 25.38 -9.03
CA GLN A 208 0.12 26.84 -9.00
C GLN A 208 -0.07 27.45 -10.40
N THR A 209 0.45 26.78 -11.43
CA THR A 209 0.27 27.17 -12.84
C THR A 209 0.11 25.91 -13.71
N PRO A 210 -0.23 26.03 -15.01
CA PRO A 210 -0.29 24.88 -15.90
C PRO A 210 1.02 24.08 -16.03
N TRP A 211 2.17 24.68 -15.70
CA TRP A 211 3.52 24.12 -15.83
C TRP A 211 4.28 24.03 -14.50
N TYR A 212 3.68 24.44 -13.39
CA TYR A 212 4.30 24.41 -12.08
C TYR A 212 3.35 23.82 -11.03
N THR A 213 3.84 22.75 -10.40
CA THR A 213 3.19 22.09 -9.28
C THR A 213 4.12 22.22 -8.08
N GLN A 214 3.57 22.75 -6.99
CA GLN A 214 4.27 22.88 -5.72
C GLN A 214 3.92 21.68 -4.84
N ARG A 215 4.95 21.01 -4.31
CA ARG A 215 4.81 19.94 -3.33
C ARG A 215 5.52 20.36 -2.05
N GLN A 216 4.84 20.31 -0.91
CA GLN A 216 5.39 20.84 0.34
C GLN A 216 4.88 20.15 1.59
N TRP A 217 5.73 20.18 2.62
CA TRP A 217 5.43 19.88 4.01
C TRP A 217 4.88 21.09 4.74
#